data_AF-A0A096BHT8-F1
#
_entry.id   AF-A0A096BHT8-F1
#
_cell.length_a   1.000
_cell.length_b   1.000
_cell.length_c   1.000
_cell.angle_alpha   90.00
_cell.angle_beta   90.00
_cell.angle_gamma   90.00
#
_symmetry.space_group_name_H-M   'P 1'
#
loop_
_entity.id
_entity.type
_entity.pdbx_description
1 polymer ?
#
loop_
_entity_poly.entity_id
_entity_poly.type
_entity_poly.pdbx_seq_one_letter_code
_entity_poly.pdbx_strand_id
1 'polypeptide(L)'
;MQNNFKFKFQKILEYRETVENLRLADYNRAKEVLRTEENKLRELMNYKKNELAMRNINVKNTTIFDLKNYNMIIDYINKEIVEQKARVYNAKDVVDSKKKNLLEALKEKKMMEKIKEKHYNEFIYEIKKEEDKLIDEIVNFRSSKN
;
A
#
# COMPACT_ATOMS: atom_id res chain seq x y z
N MET A 1 -33.02 23.28 17.31
CA MET A 1 -32.64 21.94 17.81
C MET A 1 -31.37 21.52 17.10
N GLN A 2 -30.36 20.99 17.80
CA GLN A 2 -29.14 20.46 17.18
C GLN A 2 -29.51 19.18 16.41
N ASN A 3 -29.84 19.31 15.14
CA ASN A 3 -30.05 18.18 14.24
C ASN A 3 -28.68 17.59 13.89
N ASN A 4 -28.16 16.72 14.76
CA ASN A 4 -26.93 15.99 14.50
C ASN A 4 -27.20 14.86 13.50
N PHE A 5 -26.55 14.94 12.34
CA PHE A 5 -26.54 13.88 11.33
C PHE A 5 -26.00 12.57 11.92
N LYS A 6 -26.72 11.47 11.73
CA LYS A 6 -26.28 10.12 12.09
C LYS A 6 -26.23 9.23 10.86
N PHE A 7 -25.02 8.84 10.47
CA PHE A 7 -24.85 7.92 9.37
C PHE A 7 -25.13 6.47 9.79
N LYS A 8 -26.22 5.87 9.27
CA LYS A 8 -26.64 4.50 9.62
C LYS A 8 -25.58 3.41 9.38
N PHE A 9 -24.60 3.65 8.51
CA PHE A 9 -23.53 2.70 8.18
C PHE A 9 -22.17 3.11 8.76
N GLN A 10 -22.14 3.96 9.80
CA GLN A 10 -20.90 4.45 10.39
C GLN A 10 -19.97 3.31 10.84
N LYS A 11 -20.50 2.25 11.48
CA LYS A 11 -19.72 1.06 11.86
C LYS A 11 -19.09 0.33 10.66
N ILE A 12 -19.79 0.33 9.51
CA ILE A 12 -19.27 -0.31 8.28
C ILE A 12 -18.13 0.54 7.69
N LEU A 13 -18.25 1.87 7.74
CA LEU A 13 -17.19 2.77 7.30
C LEU A 13 -15.93 2.59 8.15
N GLU A 14 -16.06 2.56 9.48
CA GLU A 14 -14.96 2.32 10.43
C GLU A 14 -14.29 0.95 10.21
N TYR A 15 -15.08 -0.08 9.93
CA TYR A 15 -14.54 -1.38 9.56
C TYR A 15 -13.71 -1.30 8.26
N ARG A 16 -14.19 -0.60 7.23
CA ARG A 16 -13.45 -0.42 5.97
C ARG A 16 -12.16 0.39 6.17
N GLU A 17 -12.15 1.40 7.03
CA GLU A 17 -10.94 2.12 7.43
C GLU A 17 -9.93 1.19 8.12
N THR A 18 -10.42 0.31 9.00
CA THR A 18 -9.57 -0.70 9.65
C THR A 18 -8.97 -1.66 8.64
N VAL A 19 -9.77 -2.14 7.68
CA VAL A 19 -9.28 -3.01 6.59
C VAL A 19 -8.24 -2.30 5.73
N GLU A 20 -8.47 -1.04 5.34
CA GLU A 20 -7.49 -0.23 4.61
C GLU A 20 -6.15 -0.16 5.35
N ASN A 21 -6.17 0.17 6.64
CA ASN A 21 -4.97 0.27 7.47
C ASN A 21 -4.22 -1.07 7.55
N LEU A 22 -4.93 -2.18 7.67
CA LEU A 22 -4.34 -3.52 7.65
C LEU A 22 -3.68 -3.83 6.30
N ARG A 23 -4.34 -3.51 5.17
CA ARG A 23 -3.78 -3.72 3.82
C ARG A 23 -2.57 -2.83 3.55
N LEU A 24 -2.57 -1.61 4.07
CA LEU A 24 -1.42 -0.71 3.98
C LEU A 24 -0.22 -1.27 4.75
N ALA A 25 -0.45 -1.78 5.96
CA ALA A 25 0.59 -2.44 6.74
C ALA A 25 1.15 -3.68 6.03
N ASP A 26 0.28 -4.53 5.46
CA ASP A 26 0.69 -5.70 4.68
C ASP A 26 1.56 -5.32 3.47
N TYR A 27 1.16 -4.29 2.73
CA TYR A 27 1.90 -3.77 1.58
C TYR A 27 3.27 -3.23 1.98
N ASN A 28 3.35 -2.46 3.07
CA ASN A 28 4.62 -1.93 3.57
C ASN A 28 5.55 -3.05 4.03
N ARG A 29 5.04 -4.08 4.73
CA ARG A 29 5.86 -5.25 5.10
C ARG A 29 6.42 -5.96 3.86
N ALA A 30 5.60 -6.16 2.83
CA ALA A 30 6.05 -6.77 1.57
C ALA A 30 7.15 -5.94 0.90
N LYS A 31 7.03 -4.60 0.90
CA LYS A 31 8.08 -3.70 0.37
C LYS A 31 9.39 -3.81 1.13
N GLU A 32 9.35 -3.92 2.46
CA GLU A 32 10.56 -4.09 3.27
C GLU A 32 11.26 -5.42 3.00
N VAL A 33 10.49 -6.49 2.80
CA VAL A 33 11.04 -7.78 2.34
C VAL A 33 11.70 -7.64 0.98
N LEU A 34 11.02 -7.03 0.00
CA LEU A 34 11.61 -6.79 -1.33
C LEU A 34 12.92 -5.99 -1.25
N ARG A 35 12.93 -4.90 -0.48
CA ARG A 35 14.12 -4.07 -0.27
C ARG A 35 15.28 -4.88 0.32
N THR A 36 14.97 -5.77 1.27
CA THR A 36 15.95 -6.66 1.90
C THR A 36 16.54 -7.64 0.89
N GLU A 37 15.71 -8.28 0.07
CA GLU A 37 16.17 -9.22 -0.95
C GLU A 37 16.96 -8.53 -2.08
N GLU A 38 16.59 -7.30 -2.46
CA GLU A 38 17.34 -6.50 -3.43
C GLU A 38 18.71 -6.05 -2.89
N ASN A 39 18.80 -5.73 -1.59
CA ASN A 39 20.06 -5.40 -0.96
C ASN A 39 21.00 -6.62 -0.91
N LYS A 40 20.50 -7.79 -0.50
CA LYS A 40 21.27 -9.05 -0.54
C LYS A 40 21.80 -9.35 -1.94
N LEU A 41 20.97 -9.16 -2.96
CA LEU A 41 21.40 -9.34 -4.36
C LEU A 41 22.54 -8.38 -4.73
N ARG A 42 22.42 -7.11 -4.33
CA ARG A 42 23.45 -6.09 -4.57
C ARG A 42 24.76 -6.46 -3.89
N GLU A 43 24.70 -6.93 -2.65
CA GLU A 43 25.87 -7.38 -1.89
C GLU A 43 26.56 -8.57 -2.59
N LEU A 44 25.80 -9.59 -3.02
CA LEU A 44 26.35 -10.72 -3.78
C LEU A 44 27.01 -10.28 -5.10
N MET A 45 26.38 -9.35 -5.83
CA MET A 45 26.93 -8.81 -7.07
C MET A 45 28.22 -8.01 -6.84
N ASN A 46 28.27 -7.22 -5.76
CA ASN A 46 29.47 -6.49 -5.36
C ASN A 46 30.58 -7.45 -4.93
N TYR A 47 30.25 -8.49 -4.16
CA TYR A 47 31.20 -9.50 -3.75
C TYR A 47 31.81 -10.21 -4.96
N LYS A 48 30.98 -10.66 -5.92
CA LYS A 48 31.45 -11.22 -7.20
C LYS A 48 32.41 -10.28 -7.93
N LYS A 49 32.06 -8.99 -8.01
CA LYS A 49 32.89 -7.98 -8.68
C LYS A 49 34.28 -7.87 -8.03
N ASN A 50 34.34 -7.89 -6.70
CA ASN A 50 35.59 -7.82 -5.94
C ASN A 50 36.45 -9.07 -6.15
N GLU A 51 35.86 -10.26 -6.10
CA GLU A 51 36.56 -11.53 -6.35
C GLU A 51 37.16 -11.58 -7.76
N LEU A 52 36.41 -11.12 -8.77
CA LEU A 52 36.92 -11.04 -10.15
C LEU A 52 38.06 -10.02 -10.28
N ALA A 53 37.98 -8.87 -9.59
CA ALA A 53 39.05 -7.88 -9.58
C ALA A 53 40.33 -8.43 -8.94
N MET A 54 40.20 -9.11 -7.79
CA MET A 54 41.33 -9.76 -7.12
C MET A 54 41.98 -10.83 -8.00
N ARG A 55 41.17 -11.70 -8.62
CA ARG A 55 41.66 -12.69 -9.59
C ARG A 55 42.49 -12.02 -10.68
N ASN A 56 41.99 -10.95 -11.29
CA ASN A 56 42.67 -10.27 -12.40
C ASN A 56 43.99 -9.59 -11.97
N ILE A 57 44.05 -9.03 -10.77
CA ILE A 57 45.29 -8.45 -10.22
C ILE A 57 46.35 -9.54 -9.99
N ASN A 58 45.93 -10.69 -9.47
CA ASN A 58 46.85 -11.75 -9.04
C ASN A 58 47.29 -12.70 -10.17
N VAL A 59 46.70 -12.64 -11.37
CA VAL A 59 46.97 -13.56 -12.51
C VAL A 59 48.46 -13.73 -12.83
N LYS A 60 49.31 -12.72 -12.63
CA LYS A 60 50.76 -12.82 -12.91
C LYS A 60 51.57 -13.54 -11.82
N ASN A 61 51.07 -13.64 -10.59
CA ASN A 61 51.79 -14.15 -9.42
C ASN A 61 51.06 -15.30 -8.70
N THR A 62 50.04 -15.91 -9.31
CA THR A 62 49.18 -16.91 -8.66
C THR A 62 49.44 -18.32 -9.18
N THR A 63 49.23 -19.32 -8.34
CA THR A 63 49.41 -20.73 -8.72
C THR A 63 48.17 -21.28 -9.44
N ILE A 64 48.32 -22.41 -10.15
CA ILE A 64 47.18 -23.14 -10.76
C ILE A 64 46.13 -23.51 -9.70
N PHE A 65 46.56 -23.80 -8.47
CA PHE A 65 45.68 -24.10 -7.34
C PHE A 65 44.81 -22.89 -6.96
N ASP A 66 45.40 -21.69 -6.90
CA ASP A 66 44.67 -20.46 -6.59
C ASP A 66 43.63 -20.13 -7.66
N LEU A 67 43.99 -20.30 -8.95
CA LEU A 67 43.05 -20.11 -10.06
C LEU A 67 41.84 -21.04 -9.97
N LYS A 68 42.06 -22.30 -9.55
CA LYS A 68 40.99 -23.27 -9.34
C LYS A 68 40.07 -22.84 -8.20
N ASN A 69 40.63 -22.36 -7.09
CA ASN A 69 39.85 -21.87 -5.95
C ASN A 69 39.02 -20.63 -6.31
N TYR A 70 39.60 -19.68 -7.05
CA TYR A 70 38.85 -18.51 -7.54
C TYR A 70 37.65 -18.92 -8.40
N ASN A 71 37.84 -19.88 -9.32
CA ASN A 71 36.73 -20.36 -10.16
C ASN A 71 35.62 -21.02 -9.32
N MET A 72 35.98 -21.84 -8.32
CA MET A 72 34.99 -22.45 -7.43
C MET A 72 34.18 -21.39 -6.64
N ILE A 73 34.85 -20.36 -6.12
CA ILE A 73 34.20 -19.26 -5.41
C ILE A 73 33.24 -18.51 -6.35
N ILE A 74 33.68 -18.18 -7.57
CA ILE A 74 32.85 -17.50 -8.56
C ILE A 74 31.63 -18.35 -8.95
N ASP A 75 31.81 -19.66 -9.14
CA ASP A 75 30.71 -20.57 -9.47
C ASP A 75 29.70 -20.67 -8.33
N TYR A 76 30.16 -20.71 -7.09
CA TYR A 76 29.31 -20.65 -5.91
C TYR A 76 28.51 -19.34 -5.87
N ILE A 77 29.18 -18.18 -6.00
CA ILE A 77 28.52 -16.87 -5.98
C ILE A 77 27.50 -16.76 -7.13
N ASN A 78 27.80 -17.32 -8.30
CA ASN A 78 26.86 -17.34 -9.43
C ASN A 78 25.56 -18.08 -9.09
N LYS A 79 25.66 -19.25 -8.43
CA LYS A 79 24.49 -20.00 -7.97
C LYS A 79 23.66 -19.19 -6.97
N GLU A 80 24.33 -18.62 -5.96
CA GLU A 80 23.68 -17.77 -4.96
C GLU A 80 22.96 -16.56 -5.60
N ILE A 81 23.57 -15.92 -6.60
CA ILE A 81 22.95 -14.82 -7.34
C ILE A 81 21.69 -15.27 -8.08
N VAL A 82 21.70 -16.46 -8.70
CA VAL A 82 20.51 -16.98 -9.41
C VAL A 82 19.37 -17.21 -8.42
N GLU A 83 19.64 -17.85 -7.29
CA GLU A 83 18.63 -18.07 -6.25
C GLU A 83 18.14 -16.76 -5.65
N GLN A 84 19.04 -15.81 -5.39
CA GLN A 84 18.69 -14.51 -4.84
C GLN A 84 17.82 -13.69 -5.83
N LYS A 85 18.07 -13.80 -7.14
CA LYS A 85 17.21 -13.20 -8.16
C LYS A 85 15.80 -13.80 -8.14
N ALA A 86 15.68 -15.11 -7.96
CA ALA A 86 14.38 -15.76 -7.81
C ALA A 86 13.64 -15.27 -6.55
N ARG A 87 14.35 -15.10 -5.42
CA ARG A 87 13.79 -14.50 -4.19
C ARG A 87 13.30 -13.07 -4.42
N VAL A 88 14.08 -12.24 -5.12
CA VAL A 88 13.67 -10.87 -5.50
C VAL A 88 12.42 -10.89 -6.38
N TYR A 89 12.37 -11.77 -7.38
CA TYR A 89 11.21 -11.91 -8.26
C TYR A 89 9.94 -12.27 -7.47
N ASN A 90 10.02 -13.30 -6.61
CA ASN A 90 8.91 -13.70 -5.75
C ASN A 90 8.47 -12.56 -4.81
N ALA A 91 9.42 -11.81 -4.25
CA ALA A 91 9.10 -10.66 -3.40
C ALA A 91 8.38 -9.54 -4.18
N LYS A 92 8.73 -9.31 -5.45
CA LYS A 92 8.02 -8.37 -6.34
C LYS A 92 6.58 -8.80 -6.58
N ASP A 93 6.36 -10.07 -6.90
CA ASP A 93 5.01 -10.61 -7.10
C ASP A 93 4.14 -10.46 -5.85
N VAL A 94 4.72 -10.69 -4.65
CA VAL A 94 4.03 -10.48 -3.38
C VAL A 94 3.69 -9.00 -3.18
N VAL A 95 4.62 -8.07 -3.44
CA VAL A 95 4.36 -6.62 -3.37
C VAL A 95 3.21 -6.22 -4.29
N ASP A 96 3.20 -6.71 -5.53
CA ASP A 96 2.14 -6.41 -6.51
C ASP A 96 0.79 -6.97 -6.09
N SER A 97 0.77 -8.19 -5.52
CA SER A 97 -0.44 -8.77 -4.93
C SER A 97 -0.98 -7.92 -3.77
N LYS A 98 -0.12 -7.53 -2.81
CA LYS A 98 -0.54 -6.68 -1.68
C LYS A 98 -0.99 -5.28 -2.13
N LYS A 99 -0.36 -4.73 -3.17
CA LYS A 99 -0.75 -3.46 -3.78
C LYS A 99 -2.17 -3.53 -4.35
N LYS A 100 -2.51 -4.61 -5.07
CA LYS A 100 -3.88 -4.81 -5.59
C LYS A 100 -4.91 -4.85 -4.46
N ASN A 101 -4.64 -5.59 -3.39
CA ASN A 101 -5.53 -5.67 -2.22
C ASN A 101 -5.72 -4.32 -1.52
N LEU A 102 -4.64 -3.51 -1.43
CA LEU A 102 -4.74 -2.15 -0.87
C LEU A 102 -5.59 -1.23 -1.76
N LEU A 103 -5.40 -1.28 -3.08
CA LEU A 103 -6.19 -0.49 -4.03
C LEU A 103 -7.69 -0.83 -3.96
N GLU A 104 -8.02 -2.11 -3.78
CA GLU A 104 -9.39 -2.54 -3.58
C GLU A 104 -9.98 -1.99 -2.27
N ALA A 105 -9.27 -2.12 -1.15
CA ALA A 105 -9.71 -1.57 0.14
C ALA A 105 -9.93 -0.04 0.10
N LEU A 106 -9.03 0.68 -0.58
CA LEU A 106 -9.16 2.12 -0.81
C LEU A 106 -10.42 2.46 -1.62
N LYS A 107 -10.68 1.73 -2.69
CA LYS A 107 -11.87 1.92 -3.53
C LYS A 107 -13.15 1.68 -2.74
N GLU A 108 -13.17 0.62 -1.95
CA GLU A 108 -14.29 0.23 -1.11
C GLU A 108 -14.62 1.26 -0.03
N LYS A 109 -13.61 1.78 0.69
CA LYS A 109 -13.80 2.88 1.64
C LYS A 109 -14.33 4.12 0.95
N LYS A 110 -13.71 4.52 -0.17
CA LYS A 110 -14.14 5.70 -0.94
C LYS A 110 -15.59 5.60 -1.42
N MET A 111 -16.04 4.40 -1.77
CA MET A 111 -17.46 4.17 -2.09
C MET A 111 -18.36 4.44 -0.88
N MET A 112 -17.98 3.99 0.31
CA MET A 112 -18.75 4.21 1.54
C MET A 112 -18.77 5.69 1.97
N GLU A 113 -17.65 6.39 1.80
CA GLU A 113 -17.56 7.84 2.04
C GLU A 113 -18.53 8.61 1.14
N LYS A 114 -18.61 8.27 -0.15
CA LYS A 114 -19.58 8.87 -1.09
C LYS A 114 -21.03 8.61 -0.69
N ILE A 115 -21.34 7.41 -0.18
CA ILE A 115 -22.68 7.10 0.33
C ILE A 115 -23.00 7.96 1.56
N LYS A 116 -22.02 8.14 2.46
CA LYS A 116 -22.16 9.04 3.62
C LYS A 116 -22.40 10.47 3.21
N GLU A 117 -21.64 10.98 2.25
CA GLU A 117 -21.81 12.33 1.67
C GLU A 117 -23.21 12.50 1.07
N LYS A 118 -23.69 11.54 0.29
CA LYS A 118 -25.04 11.57 -0.27
C LYS A 118 -26.11 11.64 0.82
N HIS A 119 -26.06 10.77 1.82
CA HIS A 119 -27.01 10.81 2.94
C HIS A 119 -26.93 12.12 3.74
N TYR A 120 -25.75 12.70 3.85
CA TYR A 120 -25.57 13.99 4.51
C TYR A 120 -26.26 15.11 3.72
N ASN A 121 -26.08 15.13 2.39
CA ASN A 121 -26.75 16.10 1.53
C ASN A 121 -28.28 15.96 1.56
N GLU A 122 -28.79 14.73 1.56
CA GLU A 122 -30.22 14.44 1.74
C GLU A 122 -30.74 14.95 3.09
N PHE A 123 -29.98 14.73 4.17
CA PHE A 123 -30.33 15.22 5.50
C PHE A 123 -30.41 16.75 5.55
N ILE A 124 -29.44 17.45 4.96
CA ILE A 124 -29.44 18.92 4.88
C ILE A 124 -30.63 19.42 4.04
N TYR A 125 -30.97 18.74 2.96
CA TYR A 125 -32.12 19.08 2.12
C TYR A 125 -33.44 18.97 2.90
N GLU A 126 -33.65 17.89 3.65
CA GLU A 126 -34.86 17.71 4.45
C GLU A 126 -34.96 18.76 5.58
N ILE A 127 -33.85 19.13 6.23
CA ILE A 127 -33.86 20.22 7.22
C ILE A 127 -34.36 21.53 6.60
N LYS A 128 -33.79 21.92 5.44
CA LYS A 128 -34.20 23.14 4.74
C LYS A 128 -35.68 23.13 4.37
N LYS A 129 -36.15 21.99 3.87
CA LYS A 129 -37.56 21.81 3.49
C LYS A 129 -38.51 21.94 4.68
N GLU A 130 -38.13 21.43 5.86
CA GLU A 130 -38.92 21.62 7.08
C GLU A 130 -38.84 23.06 7.61
N GLU A 131 -37.69 23.73 7.50
CA GLU A 131 -37.55 25.16 7.81
C GLU A 131 -38.44 26.03 6.91
N ASP A 132 -38.46 25.77 5.59
CA ASP A 132 -39.30 26.50 4.64
C ASP A 132 -40.80 26.32 4.94
N LYS A 133 -41.24 25.10 5.27
CA LYS A 133 -42.64 24.85 5.69
C LYS A 133 -43.01 25.63 6.95
N LEU A 134 -42.13 25.66 7.95
CA LEU A 134 -42.37 26.41 9.19
C LEU A 134 -42.48 27.91 8.92
N ILE A 135 -41.68 28.46 7.99
CA ILE A 135 -41.77 29.86 7.57
C ILE A 135 -43.13 30.13 6.91
N ASP A 136 -43.56 29.27 5.99
CA ASP A 136 -44.86 29.40 5.31
C ASP A 136 -46.04 29.36 6.30
N GLU A 137 -46.01 28.45 7.28
CA GLU A 137 -47.02 28.37 8.34
C GLU A 137 -47.08 29.66 9.18
N ILE A 138 -45.92 30.24 9.54
CA ILE A 138 -45.85 31.49 10.30
C ILE A 138 -46.41 32.67 9.48
N VAL A 139 -46.10 32.75 8.18
CA VAL A 139 -46.60 33.80 7.29
C VAL A 139 -48.11 33.70 7.11
N ASN A 140 -48.63 32.49 6.91
CA ASN A 140 -50.08 32.23 6.80
C ASN A 140 -50.81 32.58 8.10
N PHE A 141 -50.25 32.21 9.26
CA PHE A 141 -50.83 32.57 10.56
C PHE A 141 -50.89 34.09 10.78
N ARG A 142 -49.83 34.82 10.43
CA ARG A 142 -49.80 36.29 10.57
C ARG A 142 -50.76 37.00 9.63
N SER A 143 -50.86 36.54 8.38
CA SER A 143 -51.79 37.12 7.40
C SER A 143 -53.25 36.82 7.71
N SER A 144 -53.56 35.71 8.37
CA SER A 144 -54.94 35.36 8.81
C SER A 144 -55.45 36.15 10.03
N LYS A 145 -54.59 36.91 10.72
CA LYS A 145 -54.93 37.72 11.91
C LYS A 145 -55.07 39.22 11.64
N ASN A 146 -54.81 39.65 10.40
CA ASN A 146 -55.07 41.01 9.90
C ASN A 146 -56.29 41.00 8.99
#